data_AF-A0A1M6BLW8-F1
#
_entry.id   AF-A0A1M6BLW8-F1
#
_cell.length_a   1.000
_cell.length_b   1.000
_cell.length_c   1.000
_cell.angle_alpha   90.00
_cell.angle_beta   90.00
_cell.angle_gamma   90.00
#
_symmetry.space_group_name_H-M   'P 1'
#
loop_
_entity.id
_entity.type
_entity.pdbx_description
1 polymer ?
#
loop_
_entity_poly.entity_id
_entity_poly.type
_entity_poly.pdbx_seq_one_letter_code
_entity_poly.pdbx_strand_id
1 'polypeptide(L)'
;MTRTDATTSTAAGTAGAPVIGRDLPPLGRAFRIVAGVCGLLLLGFRIPWDGDPGAHLGMASLYLVLIAAAYVGVFGLARGPLSRGLGPWIPAGVLQAPVLIYPFGLGSGPLHDALAAYTAGSLLLNAAIGYAGLEVAALPSLVWRRRYAIYSPFNAVDLAETALARRTGDRDGALRWARVPAALATAFVFVAFWLVDYVAFMPFLPEGAGEAMRLPGALAWVLLAPAALLAWEARRRRDRLTGAAALVLALLTPMFVVDMVPEVLWMAVIGGGLVAAVAAAVRWAAGTRRARRAP
;
A
#
# COMPACT_ATOMS: atom_id res chain seq x y z
N MET A 1 24.78 -46.57 -32.31
CA MET A 1 23.44 -46.17 -31.85
C MET A 1 23.31 -46.56 -30.39
N THR A 2 23.59 -45.63 -29.49
CA THR A 2 23.28 -45.71 -28.05
C THR A 2 23.25 -44.26 -27.59
N ARG A 3 22.03 -43.70 -27.54
CA ARG A 3 21.79 -42.32 -27.11
C ARG A 3 21.47 -42.38 -25.63
N THR A 4 22.47 -42.03 -24.82
CA THR A 4 22.36 -41.96 -23.37
C THR A 4 21.46 -40.79 -22.97
N ASP A 5 20.54 -41.07 -22.06
CA ASP A 5 19.63 -40.13 -21.45
C ASP A 5 20.36 -38.98 -20.74
N ALA A 6 19.96 -37.76 -21.06
CA ALA A 6 20.31 -36.55 -20.31
C ALA A 6 19.02 -35.80 -19.93
N THR A 7 18.11 -36.48 -19.21
CA THR A 7 17.02 -35.84 -18.46
C THR A 7 17.53 -35.30 -17.14
N THR A 8 18.53 -34.42 -17.14
CA THR A 8 18.89 -33.65 -15.95
C THR A 8 19.57 -32.33 -16.33
N SER A 9 18.84 -31.37 -16.88
CA SER A 9 19.17 -29.93 -16.81
C SER A 9 18.19 -29.16 -17.68
N THR A 10 17.15 -28.57 -17.09
CA THR A 10 16.52 -27.29 -17.50
C THR A 10 15.29 -26.99 -16.64
N ALA A 11 15.43 -26.99 -15.32
CA ALA A 11 14.45 -26.40 -14.39
C ALA A 11 14.92 -25.05 -13.83
N ALA A 12 15.69 -24.30 -14.62
CA ALA A 12 16.16 -22.95 -14.30
C ALA A 12 15.79 -21.98 -15.43
N GLY A 13 14.52 -21.99 -15.83
CA GLY A 13 13.98 -21.07 -16.83
C GLY A 13 13.48 -19.76 -16.20
N THR A 14 14.27 -18.70 -16.33
CA THR A 14 13.83 -17.28 -16.40
C THR A 14 12.80 -16.82 -15.36
N ALA A 15 13.24 -16.55 -14.13
CA ALA A 15 12.46 -15.71 -13.21
C ALA A 15 12.42 -14.27 -13.76
N GLY A 16 11.27 -13.85 -14.31
CA GLY A 16 11.06 -12.47 -14.76
C GLY A 16 11.33 -11.47 -13.63
N ALA A 17 11.75 -10.25 -13.99
CA ALA A 17 12.05 -9.21 -13.00
C ALA A 17 10.84 -8.97 -12.06
N PRO A 18 11.06 -8.82 -10.74
CA PRO A 18 9.98 -8.66 -9.78
C PRO A 18 9.10 -7.45 -10.12
N VAL A 19 7.77 -7.64 -10.08
CA VAL A 19 6.76 -6.63 -10.41
C VAL A 19 6.24 -5.98 -9.13
N ILE A 20 6.42 -4.66 -9.02
CA ILE A 20 5.92 -3.85 -7.90
C ILE A 20 4.40 -3.99 -7.79
N GLY A 21 3.87 -4.06 -6.57
CA GLY A 21 2.44 -4.27 -6.32
C GLY A 21 1.94 -5.67 -6.66
N ARG A 22 2.83 -6.61 -7.05
CA ARG A 22 2.47 -8.01 -7.28
C ARG A 22 3.35 -8.97 -6.52
N ASP A 23 4.66 -8.75 -6.55
CA ASP A 23 5.66 -9.66 -6.01
C ASP A 23 6.27 -9.03 -4.76
N LEU A 24 6.03 -9.65 -3.60
CA LEU A 24 6.39 -9.10 -2.30
C LEU A 24 7.83 -9.45 -1.93
N PRO A 25 8.71 -8.45 -1.72
CA PRO A 25 10.08 -8.70 -1.32
C PRO A 25 10.19 -8.93 0.23
N PRO A 26 11.29 -9.53 0.72
CA PRO A 26 11.45 -9.92 2.13
C PRO A 26 11.22 -8.83 3.20
N LEU A 27 11.81 -7.63 3.05
CA LEU A 27 11.58 -6.53 3.99
C LEU A 27 10.14 -6.03 3.90
N GLY A 28 9.60 -5.93 2.68
CA GLY A 28 8.18 -5.64 2.45
C GLY A 28 7.24 -6.63 3.15
N ARG A 29 7.63 -7.91 3.22
CA ARG A 29 6.92 -8.96 3.97
C ARG A 29 7.02 -8.75 5.47
N ALA A 30 8.22 -8.57 6.00
CA ALA A 30 8.42 -8.34 7.43
C ALA A 30 7.64 -7.11 7.91
N PHE A 31 7.70 -6.02 7.16
CA PHE A 31 6.94 -4.80 7.44
C PHE A 31 5.43 -5.05 7.55
N ARG A 32 4.84 -5.77 6.58
CA ARG A 32 3.40 -6.07 6.60
C ARG A 32 3.00 -7.00 7.75
N ILE A 33 3.87 -7.94 8.13
CA ILE A 33 3.64 -8.79 9.31
C ILE A 33 3.58 -7.91 10.56
N VAL A 34 4.60 -7.06 10.78
CA VAL A 34 4.66 -6.18 11.94
C VAL A 34 3.46 -5.23 11.98
N ALA A 35 3.18 -4.54 10.87
CA ALA A 35 2.04 -3.62 10.77
C ALA A 35 0.69 -4.32 11.00
N GLY A 36 0.49 -5.51 10.41
CA GLY A 36 -0.74 -6.29 10.59
C GLY A 36 -0.92 -6.77 12.02
N VAL A 37 0.13 -7.27 12.67
CA VAL A 37 0.09 -7.71 14.08
C VAL A 37 -0.21 -6.52 15.01
N CYS A 38 0.51 -5.41 14.85
CA CYS A 38 0.27 -4.21 15.66
C CYS A 38 -1.15 -3.66 15.47
N GLY A 39 -1.66 -3.64 14.24
CA GLY A 39 -3.03 -3.23 13.95
C GLY A 39 -4.08 -4.13 14.62
N LEU A 40 -3.88 -5.45 14.60
CA LEU A 40 -4.79 -6.39 15.29
C LEU A 40 -4.70 -6.28 16.82
N LEU A 41 -3.51 -6.07 17.37
CA LEU A 41 -3.34 -5.84 18.81
C LEU A 41 -4.05 -4.56 19.27
N LEU A 42 -3.92 -3.46 18.51
CA LEU A 42 -4.59 -2.21 18.82
C LEU A 42 -6.11 -2.38 18.86
N LEU A 43 -6.67 -3.20 17.96
CA LEU A 43 -8.11 -3.49 17.96
C LEU A 43 -8.57 -4.17 19.25
N GLY A 44 -7.73 -5.01 19.86
CA GLY A 44 -8.01 -5.62 21.16
C GLY A 44 -8.27 -4.59 22.26
N PHE A 45 -7.61 -3.43 22.19
CA PHE A 45 -7.77 -2.33 23.15
C PHE A 45 -8.94 -1.39 22.83
N ARG A 46 -9.47 -1.45 21.60
CA ARG A 46 -10.65 -0.67 21.19
C ARG A 46 -11.98 -1.33 21.56
N ILE A 47 -11.94 -2.62 21.94
CA ILE A 47 -13.14 -3.35 22.34
C ILE A 47 -13.65 -2.75 23.67
N PRO A 48 -14.96 -2.44 23.77
CA PRO A 48 -15.56 -1.91 24.99
C PRO A 48 -15.75 -3.04 26.02
N TRP A 49 -14.66 -3.44 26.68
CA TRP A 49 -14.65 -4.55 27.64
C TRP A 49 -15.55 -4.33 28.85
N ASP A 50 -15.74 -3.08 29.26
CA ASP A 50 -16.62 -2.69 30.38
C ASP A 50 -18.10 -2.58 29.97
N GLY A 51 -18.41 -2.73 28.68
CA GLY A 51 -19.76 -2.65 28.13
C GLY A 51 -20.32 -4.02 27.76
N ASP A 52 -20.90 -4.12 26.55
CA ASP A 52 -21.29 -5.40 25.94
C ASP A 52 -20.30 -5.75 24.81
N PRO A 53 -19.15 -6.36 25.14
CA PRO A 53 -18.18 -6.76 24.14
C PRO A 53 -18.73 -7.83 23.19
N GLY A 54 -19.70 -8.65 23.63
CA GLY A 54 -20.32 -9.69 22.82
C GLY A 54 -21.12 -9.12 21.66
N ALA A 55 -22.01 -8.17 21.94
CA ALA A 55 -22.79 -7.48 20.90
C ALA A 55 -21.88 -6.68 19.96
N HIS A 56 -20.87 -6.00 20.50
CA HIS A 56 -19.89 -5.25 19.71
C HIS A 56 -19.13 -6.17 18.74
N LEU A 57 -18.56 -7.27 19.24
CA LEU A 57 -17.84 -8.25 18.44
C LEU A 57 -18.74 -8.97 17.44
N GLY A 58 -20.00 -9.27 17.80
CA GLY A 58 -20.98 -9.83 16.89
C GLY A 58 -21.26 -8.91 15.70
N MET A 59 -21.51 -7.62 15.96
CA MET A 59 -21.72 -6.61 14.92
C MET A 59 -20.45 -6.37 14.09
N ALA A 60 -19.29 -6.28 14.72
CA ALA A 60 -18.01 -6.13 14.02
C ALA A 60 -17.72 -7.32 13.10
N SER A 61 -18.02 -8.54 13.55
CA SER A 61 -17.87 -9.75 12.74
C SER A 61 -18.80 -9.75 11.54
N LEU A 62 -20.06 -9.33 11.72
CA LEU A 62 -21.00 -9.17 10.61
C LEU A 62 -20.48 -8.16 9.58
N TYR A 63 -20.05 -6.97 10.03
CA TYR A 63 -19.47 -5.96 9.14
C TYR A 63 -18.22 -6.46 8.44
N LEU A 64 -17.35 -7.22 9.12
CA LEU A 64 -16.14 -7.79 8.53
C LEU A 64 -16.48 -8.73 7.36
N VAL A 65 -17.48 -9.60 7.55
CA VAL A 65 -17.98 -10.49 6.49
C VAL A 65 -18.57 -9.69 5.32
N LEU A 66 -19.36 -8.65 5.60
CA LEU A 66 -19.95 -7.80 4.57
C LEU A 66 -18.88 -7.04 3.77
N ILE A 67 -17.88 -6.48 4.43
CA ILE A 67 -16.73 -5.80 3.81
C ILE A 67 -15.96 -6.78 2.92
N ALA A 68 -15.64 -7.97 3.45
CA ALA A 68 -14.93 -9.01 2.70
C ALA A 68 -15.72 -9.44 1.46
N ALA A 69 -17.03 -9.70 1.60
CA ALA A 69 -17.91 -10.05 0.50
C ALA A 69 -18.01 -8.94 -0.55
N ALA A 70 -18.11 -7.67 -0.12
CA ALA A 70 -18.14 -6.52 -1.01
C ALA A 70 -16.86 -6.42 -1.84
N TYR A 71 -15.67 -6.49 -1.22
CA TYR A 71 -14.42 -6.47 -1.96
C TYR A 71 -14.28 -7.68 -2.90
N VAL A 72 -14.57 -8.90 -2.44
CA VAL A 72 -14.55 -10.09 -3.31
C VAL A 72 -15.49 -9.92 -4.51
N GLY A 73 -16.69 -9.38 -4.29
CA GLY A 73 -17.68 -9.08 -5.33
C GLY A 73 -17.19 -8.03 -6.33
N VAL A 74 -16.70 -6.89 -5.85
CA VAL A 74 -16.17 -5.80 -6.69
C VAL A 74 -15.04 -6.31 -7.59
N PHE A 75 -14.08 -7.04 -7.03
CA PHE A 75 -12.98 -7.62 -7.80
C PHE A 75 -13.44 -8.73 -8.76
N GLY A 76 -14.48 -9.50 -8.38
CA GLY A 76 -15.08 -10.54 -9.21
C GLY A 76 -15.82 -9.98 -10.44
N LEU A 77 -16.53 -8.87 -10.28
CA LEU A 77 -17.21 -8.17 -11.37
C LEU A 77 -16.20 -7.47 -12.29
N ALA A 78 -15.10 -7.01 -11.74
CA ALA A 78 -14.10 -6.23 -12.45
C ALA A 78 -12.97 -7.04 -13.12
N ARG A 79 -13.19 -8.34 -13.35
CA ARG A 79 -12.24 -9.30 -13.95
C ARG A 79 -11.54 -8.86 -15.25
N GLY A 80 -12.05 -7.86 -15.97
CA GLY A 80 -11.46 -7.29 -17.18
C GLY A 80 -11.00 -5.82 -17.07
N PRO A 81 -11.80 -4.89 -16.52
CA PRO A 81 -11.56 -3.45 -16.68
C PRO A 81 -10.71 -2.75 -15.61
N LEU A 82 -10.60 -3.24 -14.36
CA LEU A 82 -9.96 -2.46 -13.27
C LEU A 82 -8.50 -2.06 -13.55
N SER A 83 -7.79 -2.81 -14.39
CA SER A 83 -6.38 -2.58 -14.72
C SER A 83 -6.12 -2.35 -16.21
N ARG A 84 -7.14 -2.41 -17.09
CA ARG A 84 -6.93 -2.23 -18.53
C ARG A 84 -6.89 -0.74 -18.86
N GLY A 85 -5.69 -0.22 -19.10
CA GLY A 85 -5.48 1.16 -19.54
C GLY A 85 -5.51 2.22 -18.42
N LEU A 86 -5.82 1.82 -17.18
CA LEU A 86 -5.69 2.67 -16.00
C LEU A 86 -4.37 2.36 -15.30
N GLY A 87 -3.65 3.39 -14.88
CA GLY A 87 -2.47 3.21 -14.03
C GLY A 87 -2.86 2.56 -12.70
N PRO A 88 -1.97 1.78 -12.06
CA PRO A 88 -2.25 0.99 -10.86
C PRO A 88 -2.68 1.81 -9.63
N TRP A 89 -2.48 3.14 -9.67
CA TRP A 89 -2.87 4.10 -8.64
C TRP A 89 -4.36 4.48 -8.65
N ILE A 90 -4.99 4.48 -9.82
CA ILE A 90 -6.41 4.87 -9.97
C ILE A 90 -7.33 3.88 -9.23
N PRO A 91 -7.26 2.55 -9.51
CA PRO A 91 -8.08 1.60 -8.78
C PRO A 91 -7.69 1.57 -7.29
N ALA A 92 -6.43 1.89 -6.94
CA ALA A 92 -6.01 1.96 -5.54
C ALA A 92 -6.81 3.01 -4.77
N GLY A 93 -6.83 4.26 -5.23
CA GLY A 93 -7.57 5.33 -4.56
C GLY A 93 -9.07 5.05 -4.45
N VAL A 94 -9.69 4.50 -5.50
CA VAL A 94 -11.12 4.15 -5.49
C VAL A 94 -11.42 3.04 -4.49
N LEU A 95 -10.61 1.98 -4.46
CA LEU A 95 -10.84 0.83 -3.58
C LEU A 95 -10.54 1.12 -2.11
N GLN A 96 -9.73 2.15 -1.84
CA GLN A 96 -9.47 2.66 -0.50
C GLN A 96 -10.52 3.65 -0.01
N ALA A 97 -11.40 4.16 -0.89
CA ALA A 97 -12.42 5.15 -0.52
C ALA A 97 -13.28 4.80 0.71
N PRO A 98 -13.63 3.53 0.99
CA PRO A 98 -14.32 3.18 2.24
C PRO A 98 -13.58 3.57 3.52
N VAL A 99 -12.25 3.76 3.50
CA VAL A 99 -11.46 4.26 4.63
C VAL A 99 -11.84 5.69 5.00
N LEU A 100 -12.48 6.46 4.11
CA LEU A 100 -12.95 7.81 4.44
C LEU A 100 -14.04 7.84 5.52
N ILE A 101 -14.62 6.70 5.92
CA ILE A 101 -15.56 6.68 7.04
C ILE A 101 -14.94 7.17 8.35
N TYR A 102 -13.62 7.00 8.56
CA TYR A 102 -12.94 7.44 9.79
C TYR A 102 -12.89 8.97 9.93
N PRO A 103 -12.27 9.73 9.00
CA PRO A 103 -12.15 11.18 9.14
C PRO A 103 -13.49 11.91 9.11
N PHE A 104 -14.52 11.31 8.52
CA PHE A 104 -15.87 11.88 8.48
C PHE A 104 -16.80 11.37 9.60
N GLY A 105 -16.31 10.51 10.50
CA GLY A 105 -17.11 9.97 11.61
C GLY A 105 -18.35 9.20 11.16
N LEU A 106 -18.29 8.56 9.98
CA LEU A 106 -19.45 7.88 9.40
C LEU A 106 -19.57 6.45 9.92
N GLY A 107 -20.77 6.05 10.33
CA GLY A 107 -21.07 4.69 10.79
C GLY A 107 -20.76 4.44 12.27
N SER A 108 -20.91 3.18 12.69
CA SER A 108 -20.79 2.77 14.10
C SER A 108 -19.37 2.32 14.47
N GLY A 109 -19.00 2.35 15.76
CA GLY A 109 -17.73 1.80 16.27
C GLY A 109 -17.40 0.38 15.77
N PRO A 110 -18.33 -0.60 15.82
CA PRO A 110 -18.11 -1.93 15.25
C PRO A 110 -17.76 -1.94 13.75
N LEU A 111 -18.27 -0.98 12.96
CA LEU A 111 -17.96 -0.88 11.53
C LEU A 111 -16.53 -0.38 11.32
N HIS A 112 -16.11 0.61 12.12
CA HIS A 112 -14.73 1.10 12.13
C HIS A 112 -13.77 -0.04 12.50
N ASP A 113 -14.04 -0.74 13.59
CA ASP A 113 -13.19 -1.85 14.02
C ASP A 113 -13.15 -2.99 13.00
N ALA A 114 -14.27 -3.29 12.34
CA ALA A 114 -14.32 -4.28 11.27
C ALA A 114 -13.49 -3.88 10.04
N LEU A 115 -13.51 -2.61 9.64
CA LEU A 115 -12.72 -2.12 8.52
C LEU A 115 -11.22 -2.13 8.84
N ALA A 116 -10.86 -1.75 10.07
CA ALA A 116 -9.49 -1.86 10.58
C ALA A 116 -9.04 -3.33 10.63
N ALA A 117 -9.88 -4.24 11.14
CA ALA A 117 -9.59 -5.67 11.20
C ALA A 117 -9.39 -6.27 9.80
N TYR A 118 -10.24 -5.89 8.84
CA TYR A 118 -10.11 -6.31 7.45
C TYR A 118 -8.77 -5.85 6.86
N THR A 119 -8.38 -4.60 7.10
CA THR A 119 -7.14 -4.01 6.58
C THR A 119 -5.91 -4.67 7.21
N ALA A 120 -5.87 -4.77 8.55
CA ALA A 120 -4.78 -5.38 9.30
C ALA A 120 -4.63 -6.87 9.00
N GLY A 121 -5.73 -7.63 8.98
CA GLY A 121 -5.75 -9.03 8.59
C GLY A 121 -5.30 -9.23 7.14
N SER A 122 -5.67 -8.31 6.24
CA SER A 122 -5.23 -8.36 4.84
C SER A 122 -3.73 -8.07 4.67
N LEU A 123 -3.09 -7.30 5.55
CA LEU A 123 -1.63 -7.15 5.56
C LEU A 123 -0.93 -8.47 5.86
N LEU A 124 -1.43 -9.20 6.85
CA LEU A 124 -0.92 -10.53 7.19
C LEU A 124 -1.15 -11.51 6.04
N LEU A 125 -2.33 -11.45 5.41
CA LEU A 125 -2.64 -12.29 4.25
C LEU A 125 -1.72 -11.97 3.06
N ASN A 126 -1.47 -10.68 2.77
CA ASN A 126 -0.51 -10.23 1.77
C ASN A 126 0.88 -10.84 2.02
N ALA A 127 1.36 -10.77 3.27
CA ALA A 127 2.63 -11.35 3.67
C ALA A 127 2.67 -12.87 3.44
N ALA A 128 1.62 -13.58 3.86
CA ALA A 128 1.50 -15.03 3.76
C ALA A 128 1.47 -15.52 2.31
N ILE A 129 0.73 -14.84 1.43
CA ILE A 129 0.62 -15.24 0.00
C ILE A 129 1.69 -14.61 -0.89
N GLY A 130 2.60 -13.81 -0.32
CA GLY A 130 3.66 -13.12 -1.04
C GLY A 130 3.15 -12.11 -2.07
N TYR A 131 2.04 -11.42 -1.76
CA TYR A 131 1.42 -10.42 -2.62
C TYR A 131 1.74 -9.01 -2.13
N ALA A 132 2.26 -8.17 -3.03
CA ALA A 132 2.68 -6.81 -2.71
C ALA A 132 1.60 -5.74 -2.93
N GLY A 133 0.47 -6.09 -3.53
CA GLY A 133 -0.53 -5.10 -3.89
C GLY A 133 -1.33 -4.57 -2.69
N LEU A 134 -2.36 -3.82 -3.01
CA LEU A 134 -3.25 -3.21 -2.04
C LEU A 134 -3.86 -4.23 -1.07
N GLU A 135 -3.94 -3.86 0.22
CA GLU A 135 -4.41 -4.70 1.33
C GLU A 135 -5.81 -5.22 1.04
N VAL A 136 -6.73 -4.34 0.64
CA VAL A 136 -8.12 -4.73 0.38
C VAL A 136 -8.28 -5.73 -0.78
N ALA A 137 -7.22 -5.91 -1.58
CA ALA A 137 -7.16 -6.89 -2.67
C ALA A 137 -6.60 -8.25 -2.24
N ALA A 138 -6.10 -8.41 -1.02
CA ALA A 138 -5.46 -9.65 -0.55
C ALA A 138 -6.41 -10.85 -0.64
N LEU A 139 -7.57 -10.75 0.02
CA LEU A 139 -8.59 -11.80 0.02
C LEU A 139 -9.17 -12.05 -1.38
N PRO A 140 -9.58 -11.01 -2.16
CA PRO A 140 -9.97 -11.22 -3.56
C PRO A 140 -8.90 -11.90 -4.42
N SER A 141 -7.61 -11.63 -4.17
CA SER A 141 -6.53 -12.26 -4.91
C SER A 141 -6.44 -13.76 -4.64
N LEU A 142 -6.71 -14.17 -3.40
CA LEU A 142 -6.79 -15.57 -3.02
C LEU A 142 -8.02 -16.26 -3.63
N VAL A 143 -9.21 -15.66 -3.46
CA VAL A 143 -10.49 -16.21 -3.93
C VAL A 143 -10.49 -16.38 -5.45
N TRP A 144 -10.04 -15.35 -6.18
CA TRP A 144 -10.02 -15.37 -7.63
C TRP A 144 -8.71 -15.91 -8.23
N ARG A 145 -7.78 -16.39 -7.40
CA ARG A 145 -6.46 -16.89 -7.79
C ARG A 145 -5.72 -15.96 -8.75
N ARG A 146 -5.84 -14.65 -8.52
CA ARG A 146 -5.34 -13.60 -9.40
C ARG A 146 -4.70 -12.50 -8.59
N ARG A 147 -3.43 -12.21 -8.87
CA ARG A 147 -2.75 -11.04 -8.28
C ARG A 147 -3.06 -9.80 -9.10
N TYR A 148 -3.72 -8.82 -8.47
CA TYR A 148 -4.05 -7.55 -9.10
C TYR A 148 -2.85 -6.59 -8.97
N ALA A 149 -2.42 -5.96 -10.06
CA ALA A 149 -1.36 -4.95 -9.98
C ALA A 149 -1.97 -3.60 -9.51
N ILE A 150 -2.26 -3.49 -8.22
CA ILE A 150 -2.84 -2.29 -7.60
C ILE A 150 -1.92 -1.86 -6.48
N TYR A 151 -1.53 -0.58 -6.49
CA TYR A 151 -0.52 -0.11 -5.55
C TYR A 151 -1.10 0.25 -4.19
N SER A 152 -0.33 -0.04 -3.15
CA SER A 152 -0.52 0.34 -1.75
C SER A 152 0.49 1.43 -1.39
N PRO A 153 0.18 2.33 -0.44
CA PRO A 153 1.20 3.16 0.21
C PRO A 153 2.40 2.35 0.73
N PHE A 154 2.18 1.10 1.18
CA PHE A 154 3.25 0.22 1.65
C PHE A 154 4.17 -0.28 0.52
N ASN A 155 3.81 -0.07 -0.75
CA ASN A 155 4.75 -0.30 -1.86
C ASN A 155 5.95 0.64 -1.83
N ALA A 156 5.93 1.73 -1.05
CA ALA A 156 7.12 2.54 -0.81
C ALA A 156 8.27 1.70 -0.22
N VAL A 157 7.96 0.80 0.71
CA VAL A 157 8.94 -0.14 1.31
C VAL A 157 9.42 -1.15 0.27
N ASP A 158 8.51 -1.70 -0.53
CA ASP A 158 8.86 -2.68 -1.57
C ASP A 158 9.73 -2.04 -2.67
N LEU A 159 9.44 -0.79 -3.04
CA LEU A 159 10.20 0.01 -3.99
C LEU A 159 11.61 0.28 -3.44
N ALA A 160 11.71 0.67 -2.17
CA ALA A 160 12.97 0.88 -1.47
C ALA A 160 13.83 -0.41 -1.51
N GLU A 161 13.27 -1.55 -1.10
CA GLU A 161 13.97 -2.84 -1.15
C GLU A 161 14.33 -3.27 -2.58
N THR A 162 13.43 -3.10 -3.54
CA THR A 162 13.69 -3.47 -4.93
C THR A 162 14.78 -2.59 -5.54
N ALA A 163 14.83 -1.30 -5.19
CA ALA A 163 15.89 -0.39 -5.62
C ALA A 163 17.27 -0.80 -5.05
N LEU A 164 17.29 -1.30 -3.82
CA LEU A 164 18.48 -1.88 -3.18
C LEU A 164 18.93 -3.18 -3.86
N ALA A 165 17.99 -4.09 -4.11
CA ALA A 165 18.26 -5.41 -4.65
C ALA A 165 18.62 -5.38 -6.14
N ARG A 166 18.09 -4.42 -6.92
CA ARG A 166 18.13 -4.50 -8.38
C ARG A 166 19.51 -4.44 -9.01
N ARG A 167 20.61 -4.03 -8.35
CA ARG A 167 21.95 -4.10 -8.98
C ARG A 167 23.12 -4.26 -8.00
N THR A 168 23.66 -5.47 -7.94
CA THR A 168 25.10 -5.80 -7.84
C THR A 168 25.84 -5.65 -9.19
N GLY A 169 25.17 -5.16 -10.25
CA GLY A 169 25.71 -5.15 -11.62
C GLY A 169 25.57 -3.85 -12.42
N ASP A 170 25.39 -2.67 -11.81
CA ASP A 170 25.47 -1.40 -12.57
C ASP A 170 26.81 -0.69 -12.37
N ARG A 171 27.38 -0.22 -13.49
CA ARG A 171 28.65 0.50 -13.57
C ARG A 171 28.62 1.94 -13.02
N ASP A 172 27.49 2.43 -12.51
CA ASP A 172 27.37 3.76 -11.89
C ASP A 172 27.39 3.65 -10.34
N GLY A 173 28.55 3.28 -9.78
CA GLY A 173 28.72 3.03 -8.34
C GLY A 173 28.43 4.22 -7.42
N ALA A 174 28.57 5.46 -7.89
CA ALA A 174 28.39 6.66 -7.07
C ALA A 174 26.91 6.95 -6.72
N LEU A 175 25.98 6.73 -7.65
CA LEU A 175 24.53 6.89 -7.39
C LEU A 175 23.96 5.79 -6.49
N ARG A 176 24.64 4.65 -6.41
CA ARG A 176 24.22 3.48 -5.66
C ARG A 176 24.32 3.69 -4.15
N TRP A 177 25.36 4.41 -3.70
CA TRP A 177 25.57 4.77 -2.30
C TRP A 177 24.57 5.80 -1.79
N ALA A 178 23.98 6.63 -2.65
CA ALA A 178 22.98 7.61 -2.25
C ALA A 178 21.54 7.05 -2.27
N ARG A 179 21.31 5.93 -2.97
CA ARG A 179 20.00 5.22 -2.99
C ARG A 179 19.73 4.40 -1.74
N VAL A 180 20.76 3.83 -1.13
CA VAL A 180 20.60 3.01 0.08
C VAL A 180 20.11 3.84 1.27
N PRO A 181 20.73 4.98 1.60
CA PRO A 181 20.25 5.86 2.67
C PRO A 181 18.90 6.48 2.34
N ALA A 182 18.64 6.81 1.07
CA ALA A 182 17.34 7.32 0.61
C ALA A 182 16.20 6.31 0.87
N ALA A 183 16.41 5.05 0.49
CA ALA A 183 15.49 3.95 0.72
C ALA A 183 15.29 3.66 2.21
N LEU A 184 16.38 3.62 2.98
CA LEU A 184 16.34 3.42 4.43
C LEU A 184 15.66 4.58 5.15
N ALA A 185 15.90 5.83 4.73
CA ALA A 185 15.24 7.01 5.29
C ALA A 185 13.75 7.01 4.99
N THR A 186 13.34 6.68 3.76
CA THR A 186 11.91 6.52 3.42
C THR A 186 11.27 5.40 4.24
N ALA A 187 11.90 4.22 4.30
CA ALA A 187 11.39 3.10 5.09
C ALA A 187 11.32 3.45 6.58
N PHE A 188 12.35 4.11 7.12
CA PHE A 188 12.41 4.53 8.52
C PHE A 188 11.34 5.56 8.84
N VAL A 189 11.14 6.59 8.03
CA VAL A 189 10.08 7.59 8.27
C VAL A 189 8.70 6.95 8.16
N PHE A 190 8.47 6.08 7.17
CA PHE A 190 7.20 5.36 7.09
C PHE A 190 6.98 4.43 8.28
N VAL A 191 7.98 3.63 8.67
CA VAL A 191 7.90 2.77 9.85
C VAL A 191 7.68 3.61 11.09
N ALA A 192 8.42 4.69 11.28
CA ALA A 192 8.29 5.53 12.46
C ALA A 192 6.89 6.12 12.54
N PHE A 193 6.42 6.84 11.53
CA PHE A 193 5.13 7.51 11.63
C PHE A 193 3.94 6.55 11.55
N TRP A 194 4.05 5.40 10.89
CA TRP A 194 2.95 4.43 10.90
C TRP A 194 2.96 3.51 12.12
N LEU A 195 4.12 2.93 12.44
CA LEU A 195 4.23 1.94 13.52
C LEU A 195 4.27 2.62 14.89
N VAL A 196 4.95 3.75 15.03
CA VAL A 196 5.01 4.46 16.33
C VAL A 196 3.64 4.99 16.68
N ASP A 197 2.86 5.53 15.75
CA ASP A 197 1.49 5.92 16.08
C ASP A 197 0.66 4.71 16.56
N TYR A 198 0.74 3.55 15.88
CA TYR A 198 0.08 2.34 16.36
C TYR A 198 0.52 1.90 17.76
N VAL A 199 1.81 2.02 18.07
CA VAL A 199 2.36 1.63 19.38
C VAL A 199 2.06 2.69 20.44
N ALA A 200 2.12 3.97 20.10
CA ALA A 200 1.94 5.10 21.00
C ALA A 200 0.54 5.19 21.62
N PHE A 201 -0.48 4.63 20.95
CA PHE A 201 -1.84 4.54 21.47
C PHE A 201 -2.12 3.27 22.29
N MET A 202 -1.10 2.47 22.59
CA MET A 202 -1.30 1.26 23.40
C MET A 202 -1.53 1.61 24.87
N PRO A 203 -2.64 1.17 25.49
CA PRO A 203 -3.03 1.60 26.84
C PRO A 203 -2.15 1.01 27.95
N PHE A 204 -1.30 0.03 27.66
CA PHE A 204 -0.33 -0.51 28.62
C PHE A 204 0.94 0.34 28.74
N LEU A 205 1.09 1.36 27.90
CA LEU A 205 2.23 2.26 27.99
C LEU A 205 2.03 3.27 29.11
N PRO A 206 3.10 3.66 29.83
CA PRO A 206 3.05 4.78 30.77
C PRO A 206 2.54 6.05 30.09
N GLU A 207 1.84 6.91 30.83
CA GLU A 207 1.45 8.23 30.34
C GLU A 207 2.67 8.98 29.77
N GLY A 208 2.49 9.59 28.59
CA GLY A 208 3.55 10.31 27.88
C GLY A 208 4.57 9.43 27.14
N ALA A 209 4.56 8.09 27.30
CA ALA A 209 5.48 7.22 26.56
C ALA A 209 5.18 7.22 25.05
N GLY A 210 3.91 7.34 24.65
CA GLY A 210 3.51 7.51 23.26
C GLY A 210 4.13 8.76 22.62
N GLU A 211 4.02 9.89 23.31
CA GLU A 211 4.61 11.17 22.88
C GLU A 211 6.15 11.11 22.88
N ALA A 212 6.75 10.43 23.84
CA ALA A 212 8.20 10.25 23.91
C ALA A 212 8.75 9.36 22.78
N MET A 213 7.95 8.43 22.25
CA MET A 213 8.32 7.59 21.11
C MET A 213 8.10 8.29 19.78
N ARG A 214 7.19 9.27 19.70
CA ARG A 214 6.94 10.04 18.48
C ARG A 214 8.22 10.75 18.06
N LEU A 215 8.58 10.53 16.80
CA LEU A 215 9.73 11.24 16.25
C LEU A 215 9.39 12.71 16.11
N PRO A 216 10.34 13.62 16.40
CA PRO A 216 10.12 15.04 16.15
C PRO A 216 9.71 15.23 14.69
N GLY A 217 8.63 15.96 14.43
CA GLY A 217 8.15 16.21 13.06
C GLY A 217 9.25 16.76 12.13
N ALA A 218 10.20 17.54 12.68
CA ALA A 218 11.37 18.03 11.94
C ALA A 218 12.25 16.90 11.34
N LEU A 219 12.25 15.70 11.90
CA LEU A 219 12.99 14.56 11.34
C LEU A 219 12.43 14.13 9.97
N ALA A 220 11.17 14.44 9.69
CA ALA A 220 10.58 14.21 8.38
C ALA A 220 11.28 14.97 7.25
N TRP A 221 11.96 16.09 7.54
CA TRP A 221 12.75 16.83 6.56
C TRP A 221 13.84 15.97 5.89
N VAL A 222 14.26 14.88 6.54
CA VAL A 222 15.16 13.88 5.95
C VAL A 222 14.58 13.28 4.67
N LEU A 223 13.26 13.29 4.46
CA LEU A 223 12.60 12.86 3.21
C LEU A 223 12.89 13.78 2.01
N LEU A 224 13.35 15.02 2.21
CA LEU A 224 13.74 15.88 1.08
C LEU A 224 14.98 15.36 0.35
N ALA A 225 15.90 14.70 1.06
CA ALA A 225 17.08 14.10 0.45
C ALA A 225 16.74 12.96 -0.55
N PRO A 226 15.95 11.93 -0.19
CA PRO A 226 15.49 10.93 -1.15
C PRO A 226 14.63 11.56 -2.26
N ALA A 227 13.79 12.54 -1.95
CA ALA A 227 12.99 13.25 -2.96
C ALA A 227 13.88 13.95 -4.01
N ALA A 228 14.88 14.71 -3.58
CA ALA A 228 15.82 15.41 -4.46
C ALA A 228 16.62 14.43 -5.34
N LEU A 229 17.04 13.30 -4.76
CA LEU A 229 17.75 12.25 -5.48
C LEU A 229 16.88 11.63 -6.59
N LEU A 230 15.63 11.31 -6.28
CA LEU A 230 14.68 10.81 -7.26
C LEU A 230 14.37 11.86 -8.33
N ALA A 231 14.23 13.14 -7.97
CA ALA A 231 14.00 14.21 -8.93
C ALA A 231 15.17 14.35 -9.92
N TRP A 232 16.40 14.26 -9.43
CA TRP A 232 17.60 14.30 -10.27
C TRP A 232 17.67 13.09 -11.22
N GLU A 233 17.37 11.89 -10.72
CA GLU A 233 17.35 10.68 -11.52
C GLU A 233 16.25 10.71 -12.59
N ALA A 234 15.05 11.17 -12.22
CA ALA A 234 13.93 11.39 -13.13
C ALA A 234 14.32 12.32 -14.27
N ARG A 235 15.00 13.43 -13.95
CA ARG A 235 15.49 14.39 -14.95
C ARG A 235 16.55 13.77 -15.86
N ARG A 236 17.54 13.05 -15.31
CA ARG A 236 18.63 12.41 -16.08
C ARG A 236 18.09 11.34 -17.03
N ARG A 237 17.11 10.55 -16.58
CA ARG A 237 16.55 9.41 -17.35
C ARG A 237 15.28 9.75 -18.14
N ARG A 238 14.77 10.99 -18.02
CA ARG A 238 13.46 11.42 -18.53
C ARG A 238 12.32 10.48 -18.09
N ASP A 239 12.42 9.94 -16.88
CA ASP A 239 11.45 9.01 -16.33
C ASP A 239 10.40 9.76 -15.50
N ARG A 240 9.18 9.86 -16.05
CA ARG A 240 8.05 10.54 -15.43
C ARG A 240 7.58 9.84 -14.15
N LEU A 241 7.73 8.52 -14.04
CA LEU A 241 7.30 7.78 -12.85
C LEU A 241 8.21 8.08 -11.67
N THR A 242 9.52 8.08 -11.89
CA THR A 242 10.50 8.47 -10.88
C THR A 242 10.32 9.95 -10.47
N GLY A 243 9.95 10.82 -11.43
CA GLY A 243 9.64 12.22 -11.13
C GLY A 243 8.38 12.41 -10.28
N ALA A 244 7.34 11.62 -10.53
CA ALA A 244 6.14 11.61 -9.70
C ALA A 244 6.43 11.11 -8.28
N ALA A 245 7.25 10.07 -8.13
CA ALA A 245 7.66 9.57 -6.81
C ALA A 245 8.45 10.63 -6.02
N ALA A 246 9.35 11.37 -6.68
CA ALA A 246 10.07 12.49 -6.08
C ALA A 246 9.13 13.57 -5.56
N LEU A 247 8.15 13.96 -6.38
CA LEU A 247 7.14 14.97 -6.01
C LEU A 247 6.30 14.50 -4.83
N VAL A 248 5.84 13.24 -4.84
CA VAL A 248 5.06 12.67 -3.73
C VAL A 248 5.85 12.71 -2.43
N LEU A 249 7.11 12.28 -2.43
CA LEU A 249 7.95 12.35 -1.23
C LEU A 249 8.15 13.78 -0.73
N ALA A 250 8.37 14.75 -1.63
CA ALA A 250 8.51 16.15 -1.26
C ALA A 250 7.22 16.73 -0.65
N LEU A 251 6.06 16.36 -1.20
CA LEU A 251 4.75 16.81 -0.70
C LEU A 251 4.37 16.13 0.62
N LEU A 252 4.83 14.90 0.85
CA LEU A 252 4.63 14.18 2.10
C LEU A 252 5.41 14.80 3.25
N THR A 253 6.61 15.32 3.00
CA THR A 253 7.48 15.91 4.02
C THR A 253 6.76 16.89 4.96
N PRO A 254 6.12 17.98 4.48
CA PRO A 254 5.43 18.93 5.38
C PRO A 254 4.28 18.27 6.15
N MET A 255 3.66 17.22 5.62
CA MET A 255 2.58 16.48 6.29
C MET A 255 3.13 15.71 7.48
N PHE A 256 4.32 15.11 7.34
CA PHE A 256 5.07 14.43 8.40
C PHE A 256 5.64 15.41 9.42
N VAL A 257 5.89 16.66 9.04
CA VAL A 257 6.33 17.69 9.99
C VAL A 257 5.24 18.09 10.97
N VAL A 258 3.96 18.01 10.58
CA VAL A 258 2.81 18.47 11.37
C VAL A 258 1.99 17.32 11.99
N ASP A 259 2.51 16.10 11.99
CA ASP A 259 1.82 14.89 12.49
C ASP A 259 0.44 14.61 11.87
N MET A 260 0.13 15.16 10.69
CA MET A 260 -1.18 14.98 10.01
C MET A 260 -1.19 13.87 8.95
N VAL A 261 -0.16 13.03 8.94
CA VAL A 261 0.25 12.30 7.73
C VAL A 261 -0.72 11.26 7.26
N PRO A 262 -1.25 10.37 8.11
CA PRO A 262 -2.03 9.26 7.59
C PRO A 262 -3.25 9.83 6.86
N GLU A 263 -4.04 10.67 7.52
CA GLU A 263 -5.36 11.10 7.06
C GLU A 263 -5.29 11.96 5.79
N VAL A 264 -4.41 12.96 5.76
CA VAL A 264 -4.34 13.88 4.61
C VAL A 264 -3.73 13.19 3.39
N LEU A 265 -2.77 12.28 3.58
CA LEU A 265 -2.24 11.46 2.49
C LEU A 265 -3.31 10.53 1.93
N TRP A 266 -4.07 9.84 2.80
CA TRP A 266 -5.18 8.98 2.36
C TRP A 266 -6.23 9.78 1.60
N MET A 267 -6.61 10.96 2.09
CA MET A 267 -7.54 11.84 1.40
C MET A 267 -7.02 12.27 0.02
N ALA A 268 -5.73 12.59 -0.10
CA ALA A 268 -5.12 12.96 -1.38
C ALA A 268 -5.06 11.79 -2.37
N VAL A 269 -4.68 10.59 -1.91
CA VAL A 269 -4.61 9.38 -2.75
C VAL A 269 -6.01 8.95 -3.20
N ILE A 270 -6.96 8.90 -2.28
CA ILE A 270 -8.35 8.54 -2.56
C ILE A 270 -8.99 9.58 -3.48
N GLY A 271 -8.88 10.87 -3.15
CA GLY A 271 -9.40 11.97 -3.94
C GLY A 271 -8.81 12.00 -5.35
N GLY A 272 -7.49 11.89 -5.48
CA GLY A 272 -6.80 11.83 -6.77
C GLY A 272 -7.23 10.61 -7.60
N GLY A 273 -7.37 9.44 -6.97
CA GLY A 273 -7.88 8.23 -7.61
C GLY A 273 -9.32 8.39 -8.12
N LEU A 274 -10.20 8.98 -7.31
CA LEU A 274 -11.60 9.25 -7.68
C LEU A 274 -11.69 10.23 -8.85
N VAL A 275 -10.97 11.36 -8.79
CA VAL A 275 -10.93 12.36 -9.87
C VAL A 275 -10.44 11.72 -11.18
N ALA A 276 -9.37 10.92 -11.11
CA ALA A 276 -8.83 10.23 -12.28
C ALA A 276 -9.81 9.17 -12.84
N ALA A 277 -10.51 8.46 -11.97
CA ALA A 277 -11.54 7.49 -12.37
C ALA A 277 -12.72 8.18 -13.08
N VAL A 278 -13.21 9.30 -12.54
CA VAL A 278 -14.26 10.13 -13.17
C VAL A 278 -13.79 10.65 -14.53
N ALA A 279 -12.58 11.21 -14.61
CA ALA A 279 -12.03 11.69 -15.88
C ALA A 279 -11.86 10.57 -16.92
N ALA A 280 -11.49 9.36 -16.50
CA ALA A 280 -11.45 8.19 -17.37
C ALA A 280 -12.84 7.79 -17.87
N ALA A 281 -13.84 7.75 -16.98
CA ALA A 281 -15.22 7.43 -17.32
C ALA A 281 -15.82 8.45 -18.31
N VAL A 282 -15.59 9.75 -18.10
CA VAL A 282 -16.04 10.82 -19.00
C VAL A 282 -15.41 10.68 -20.38
N ARG A 283 -14.09 10.42 -20.45
CA ARG A 283 -13.39 10.21 -21.74
C ARG A 283 -13.91 8.98 -22.47
N TRP A 284 -14.15 7.89 -21.75
CA TRP A 284 -14.72 6.67 -22.33
C TRP A 284 -16.14 6.88 -22.87
N ALA A 285 -16.99 7.58 -22.12
CA ALA A 285 -18.34 7.95 -22.56
C ALA A 285 -18.32 8.88 -23.79
N ALA A 286 -17.37 9.81 -23.87
CA ALA A 286 -17.19 10.69 -25.03
C ALA A 286 -16.69 9.92 -26.28
N GLY A 287 -15.75 8.98 -26.10
CA GLY A 287 -15.22 8.15 -27.17
C GLY A 287 -16.26 7.20 -27.76
N THR A 288 -17.07 6.56 -26.92
CA THR A 288 -18.17 5.68 -27.36
C THR A 288 -19.27 6.44 -28.10
N ARG A 289 -19.59 7.67 -27.68
CA ARG A 289 -20.52 8.55 -28.42
C ARG A 289 -19.99 8.96 -29.80
N ARG A 290 -18.69 9.19 -29.95
CA ARG A 290 -18.09 9.48 -31.27
C ARG A 290 -18.08 8.25 -32.18
N ALA A 291 -17.75 7.07 -31.64
CA ALA A 291 -17.77 5.82 -32.40
C ALA A 291 -19.17 5.45 -32.92
N ARG A 292 -20.24 5.77 -32.16
CA ARG A 292 -21.64 5.58 -32.60
C ARG A 292 -22.15 6.62 -33.61
N ARG A 293 -21.42 7.72 -33.80
CA ARG A 293 -21.76 8.81 -34.73
C ARG A 293 -20.89 8.83 -35.99
N ALA A 294 -19.90 7.95 -36.09
CA ALA A 294 -19.16 7.74 -37.31
C ALA A 294 -20.04 6.91 -38.27
N PRO A 295 -20.39 7.43 -39.46
CA PRO A 295 -21.21 6.74 -40.45
C PRO A 295 -20.51 5.53 -41.06
#